data_AF-A0AAN9HVY9-F1
#
_entry.id   AF-A0AAN9HVY9-F1
#
_cell.length_a   1.000
_cell.length_b   1.000
_cell.length_c   1.000
_cell.angle_alpha   90.00
_cell.angle_beta   90.00
_cell.angle_gamma   90.00
#
_symmetry.space_group_name_H-M   'P 1'
#
loop_
_entity.id
_entity.type
_entity.pdbx_description
1 polymer ?
#
loop_
_entity_poly.entity_id
_entity_poly.type
_entity_poly.pdbx_seq_one_letter_code
_entity_poly.pdbx_strand_id
1 'polypeptide(L)'
;MWRSPRRFSYLVARLNQVTSIDVDVGVMVNHACSYSKLSTPPSHFNSSHSQIIPHAPGERPKNYVGENVSRKDKTKYLLNTLLDLNDSKEAIYGALDAWVAWEQNFPIASLKRILTVLEKEQQWHRVVQVIKWMLSKGQGTTMGTYGQLIRALDMDHRVGEAHKFWEMKIGTDLHSVPWQLCHLMISVYYRNNMLEDLVGLFKGLEAYDRKPRDKTIIRKVANAYEMLGLLKEKERVLEKYSHLFTEEGPTKKHSRNSRESKKTPLLTEKGQHKESGESSSEEE
;
A
#
# COMPACT_ATOMS: atom_id res chain seq x y z
N MET A 1 -24.51 -30.17 -29.04
CA MET A 1 -24.35 -29.44 -30.32
C MET A 1 -24.28 -27.96 -30.00
N TRP A 2 -23.11 -27.35 -30.20
CA TRP A 2 -22.87 -25.92 -30.01
C TRP A 2 -23.34 -25.14 -31.23
N ARG A 3 -24.01 -24.00 -31.03
CA ARG A 3 -24.15 -22.95 -32.05
C ARG A 3 -24.02 -21.57 -31.39
N SER A 4 -22.87 -20.93 -31.62
CA SER A 4 -22.70 -19.48 -31.49
C SER A 4 -23.47 -18.75 -32.59
N PRO A 5 -23.77 -17.46 -32.37
CA PRO A 5 -23.55 -16.47 -33.43
C PRO A 5 -22.62 -15.32 -33.03
N ARG A 6 -21.52 -15.23 -33.79
CA ARG A 6 -20.87 -14.08 -34.44
C ARG A 6 -20.67 -12.74 -33.70
N ARG A 7 -19.37 -12.44 -33.58
CA ARG A 7 -18.69 -11.15 -33.46
C ARG A 7 -19.30 -10.03 -34.31
N PHE A 8 -19.41 -8.85 -33.72
CA PHE A 8 -19.20 -7.58 -34.41
C PHE A 8 -18.02 -6.85 -33.76
N SER A 9 -17.05 -6.51 -34.59
CA SER A 9 -15.85 -5.74 -34.27
C SER A 9 -15.96 -4.39 -34.97
N TYR A 10 -15.94 -3.31 -34.21
CA TYR A 10 -15.52 -1.99 -34.69
C TYR A 10 -14.71 -1.29 -33.59
N LEU A 11 -13.47 -0.97 -33.94
CA LEU A 11 -12.56 -0.16 -33.14
C LEU A 11 -12.62 1.30 -33.65
N VAL A 12 -12.68 2.21 -32.67
CA VAL A 12 -12.00 3.52 -32.57
C VAL A 12 -12.54 4.68 -33.41
N ALA A 13 -13.07 5.69 -32.72
CA ALA A 13 -12.65 7.09 -32.85
C ALA A 13 -13.04 7.92 -31.60
N ARG A 14 -12.12 8.79 -31.20
CA ARG A 14 -12.10 9.77 -30.09
C ARG A 14 -13.42 10.51 -29.82
N LEU A 15 -13.65 10.84 -28.53
CA LEU A 15 -13.86 12.24 -28.14
C LEU A 15 -13.40 12.51 -26.70
N ASN A 16 -12.48 13.48 -26.57
CA ASN A 16 -12.17 14.18 -25.34
C ASN A 16 -13.41 14.95 -24.87
N GLN A 17 -13.76 14.84 -23.59
CA GLN A 17 -14.43 15.89 -22.82
C GLN A 17 -14.41 15.50 -21.33
N VAL A 18 -13.37 15.92 -20.62
CA VAL A 18 -13.42 16.13 -19.16
C VAL A 18 -12.54 17.35 -18.84
N THR A 19 -13.14 18.52 -18.96
CA THR A 19 -12.92 19.70 -18.10
C THR A 19 -14.18 19.73 -17.21
N SER A 20 -14.19 19.93 -15.90
CA SER A 20 -13.29 20.63 -14.98
C SER A 20 -13.48 20.02 -13.59
N ILE A 21 -12.39 19.90 -12.82
CA ILE A 21 -12.46 19.96 -11.37
C ILE A 21 -11.73 21.25 -11.03
N ASP A 22 -12.46 22.23 -10.50
CA ASP A 22 -11.94 23.53 -10.11
C ASP A 22 -10.70 23.38 -9.23
N VAL A 23 -9.56 23.81 -9.78
CA VAL A 23 -8.39 24.19 -9.02
C VAL A 23 -8.30 25.69 -9.22
N ASP A 24 -8.55 26.43 -8.16
CA ASP A 24 -8.45 27.88 -8.11
C ASP A 24 -6.99 28.29 -8.44
N VAL A 25 -6.77 28.82 -9.65
CA VAL A 25 -5.48 29.37 -10.10
C VAL A 25 -5.67 30.87 -10.27
N GLY A 26 -5.27 31.60 -9.25
CA GLY A 26 -5.07 33.04 -9.31
C GLY A 26 -4.05 33.40 -10.40
N VAL A 27 -4.45 34.32 -11.27
CA VAL A 27 -3.69 34.90 -12.37
C VAL A 27 -2.37 35.51 -11.87
N MET A 28 -1.22 35.04 -12.39
CA MET A 28 0.03 35.80 -12.33
C MET A 28 0.47 36.21 -13.73
N VAL A 29 0.62 37.52 -13.84
CA VAL A 29 1.01 38.30 -15.00
C VAL A 29 2.48 38.02 -15.36
N ASN A 30 2.75 37.84 -16.66
CA ASN A 30 4.09 37.72 -17.21
C ASN A 30 4.90 39.00 -16.95
N HIS A 31 5.84 38.96 -16.01
CA HIS A 31 6.96 39.88 -15.98
C HIS A 31 8.20 39.18 -16.55
N ALA A 32 8.61 39.65 -17.73
CA ALA A 32 9.92 39.33 -18.30
C ALA A 32 11.00 39.84 -17.33
N CYS A 33 11.79 38.93 -16.76
CA CYS A 33 12.93 39.29 -15.92
C CYS A 33 14.18 39.35 -16.79
N SER A 34 14.60 40.58 -17.10
CA SER A 34 15.87 40.88 -17.75
C SER A 34 17.04 40.52 -16.84
N TYR A 35 17.98 39.72 -17.33
CA TYR A 35 19.24 39.44 -16.64
C TYR A 35 20.12 40.69 -16.58
N SER A 36 20.16 41.35 -15.43
CA SER A 36 21.22 42.29 -15.06
C SER A 36 22.45 41.52 -14.58
N LYS A 37 23.58 41.76 -15.25
CA LYS A 37 24.94 41.31 -14.91
C LYS A 37 25.24 41.58 -13.42
N LEU A 38 25.64 40.54 -12.69
CA LEU A 38 26.32 40.67 -11.40
C LEU A 38 27.60 39.82 -11.41
N SER A 39 28.63 40.45 -10.86
CA SER A 39 30.06 40.17 -10.89
C SER A 39 30.49 38.89 -10.17
N THR A 40 31.42 38.16 -10.79
CA THR A 40 32.16 37.04 -10.21
C THR A 40 33.30 37.54 -9.29
N PRO A 41 33.52 36.96 -8.10
CA PRO A 41 34.78 37.14 -7.36
C PRO A 41 35.83 36.11 -7.85
N PRO A 42 37.15 36.43 -7.78
CA PRO A 42 38.18 35.52 -8.24
C PRO A 42 38.59 34.59 -7.09
N SER A 43 38.71 33.30 -7.37
CA SER A 43 39.51 32.40 -6.54
C SER A 43 40.24 31.40 -7.42
N HIS A 44 41.53 31.67 -7.55
CA HIS A 44 42.55 30.74 -8.01
C HIS A 44 42.40 29.38 -7.33
N PHE A 45 42.25 28.32 -8.11
CA PHE A 45 42.74 27.00 -7.72
C PHE A 45 43.26 26.26 -8.97
N ASN A 46 44.44 25.67 -8.79
CA ASN A 46 45.35 25.23 -9.83
C ASN A 46 44.76 24.17 -10.76
N SER A 47 45.06 24.33 -12.05
CA SER A 47 44.83 23.33 -13.09
C SER A 47 45.76 22.13 -12.86
N SER A 48 45.22 21.09 -12.24
CA SER A 48 45.84 19.76 -12.25
C SER A 48 45.32 19.02 -13.48
N HIS A 49 46.20 18.89 -14.45
CA HIS A 49 46.06 18.16 -15.69
C HIS A 49 45.58 16.72 -15.43
N SER A 50 44.30 16.42 -15.62
CA SER A 50 43.80 15.05 -15.77
C SER A 50 43.56 14.79 -17.24
N GLN A 51 44.40 13.93 -17.82
CA GLN A 51 44.27 13.51 -19.21
C GLN A 51 42.91 12.85 -19.43
N ILE A 52 42.14 13.41 -20.34
CA ILE A 52 40.89 12.82 -20.82
C ILE A 52 41.27 11.65 -21.73
N ILE A 53 41.23 10.44 -21.19
CA ILE A 53 41.28 9.22 -22.00
C ILE A 53 39.92 9.10 -22.71
N PRO A 54 39.86 8.93 -24.04
CA PRO A 54 38.59 8.71 -24.73
C PRO A 54 38.03 7.34 -24.33
N HIS A 55 36.94 7.33 -23.57
CA HIS A 55 36.21 6.09 -23.26
C HIS A 55 35.44 5.60 -24.50
N ALA A 56 35.50 4.29 -24.73
CA ALA A 56 34.77 3.59 -25.78
C ALA A 56 33.24 3.72 -25.60
N PRO A 57 32.45 3.69 -26.69
CA PRO A 57 31.01 3.84 -26.62
C PRO A 57 30.37 2.60 -25.97
N GLY A 58 30.06 2.69 -24.68
CA GLY A 58 29.38 1.62 -23.94
C GLY A 58 29.53 1.67 -22.41
N GLU A 59 30.47 2.43 -21.85
CA GLU A 59 30.64 2.54 -20.40
C GLU A 59 29.73 3.62 -19.80
N ARG A 60 28.77 3.22 -18.97
CA ARG A 60 27.97 4.14 -18.17
C ARG A 60 28.86 4.77 -17.09
N PRO A 61 28.78 6.09 -16.82
CA PRO A 61 29.53 6.71 -15.74
C PRO A 61 29.18 6.03 -14.41
N LYS A 62 30.19 5.48 -13.72
CA LYS A 62 30.02 4.64 -12.52
C LYS A 62 29.75 5.39 -11.22
N ASN A 63 29.45 6.69 -11.27
CA ASN A 63 29.29 7.50 -10.06
C ASN A 63 28.14 8.50 -10.25
N TYR A 64 26.90 8.04 -10.16
CA TYR A 64 25.80 8.98 -9.93
C TYR A 64 25.87 9.47 -8.47
N VAL A 65 25.80 10.78 -8.26
CA VAL A 65 25.75 11.38 -6.92
C VAL A 65 24.52 10.80 -6.19
N GLY A 66 24.75 9.91 -5.23
CA GLY A 66 23.70 9.16 -4.51
C GLY A 66 23.87 7.64 -4.52
N GLU A 67 24.81 7.09 -5.28
CA GLU A 67 25.06 5.63 -5.35
C GLU A 67 25.76 5.08 -4.09
N ASN A 68 26.49 5.93 -3.36
CA ASN A 68 27.23 5.57 -2.15
C ASN A 68 26.41 5.58 -0.85
N VAL A 69 25.11 5.92 -0.89
CA VAL A 69 24.24 5.97 0.29
C VAL A 69 23.35 4.74 0.32
N SER A 70 23.28 4.05 1.47
CA SER A 70 22.44 2.87 1.59
C SER A 70 20.95 3.21 1.40
N ARG A 71 20.18 2.29 0.81
CA ARG A 71 18.72 2.47 0.64
C ARG A 71 17.99 2.75 1.96
N LYS A 72 18.49 2.22 3.08
CA LYS A 72 17.93 2.45 4.41
C LYS A 72 18.14 3.91 4.83
N ASP A 73 19.35 4.42 4.65
CA ASP A 73 19.70 5.80 5.03
C ASP A 73 18.96 6.81 4.15
N LYS A 74 18.83 6.55 2.85
CA LYS A 74 18.00 7.37 1.95
C LYS A 74 16.54 7.42 2.40
N THR A 75 15.99 6.26 2.79
CA THR A 75 14.59 6.17 3.26
C THR A 75 14.41 6.92 4.58
N LYS A 76 15.38 6.80 5.50
CA LYS A 76 15.39 7.52 6.78
C LYS A 76 15.53 9.03 6.58
N TYR A 77 16.42 9.45 5.68
CA TYR A 77 16.59 10.84 5.32
C TYR A 77 15.28 11.44 4.79
N LEU A 78 14.67 10.80 3.79
CA LEU A 78 13.39 11.28 3.25
C LEU A 78 12.29 11.32 4.33
N LEU A 79 12.19 10.29 5.18
CA LEU A 79 11.23 10.27 6.27
C LEU A 79 11.40 11.50 7.19
N ASN A 80 12.63 11.75 7.66
CA ASN A 80 12.92 12.88 8.53
C ASN A 80 12.59 14.21 7.84
N THR A 81 13.02 14.37 6.57
CA THR A 81 12.67 15.55 5.77
C THR A 81 11.15 15.73 5.69
N LEU A 82 10.39 14.68 5.42
CA LEU A 82 8.93 14.76 5.34
C LEU A 82 8.27 15.09 6.68
N LEU A 83 8.88 14.78 7.81
CA LEU A 83 8.38 15.14 9.15
C LEU A 83 8.71 16.60 9.49
N ASP A 84 9.90 17.06 9.12
CA ASP A 84 10.39 18.41 9.42
C ASP A 84 9.78 19.50 8.53
N LEU A 85 9.28 19.14 7.35
CA LEU A 85 8.66 20.09 6.41
C LEU A 85 7.33 20.64 6.94
N ASN A 86 6.96 21.84 6.51
CA ASN A 86 5.60 22.32 6.69
C ASN A 86 4.61 21.37 6.00
N ASP A 87 3.48 21.09 6.66
CA ASP A 87 2.47 20.17 6.17
C ASP A 87 1.59 20.82 5.08
N SER A 88 2.24 21.19 3.98
CA SER A 88 1.63 21.80 2.79
C SER A 88 1.93 20.94 1.57
N LYS A 89 0.97 20.88 0.65
CA LYS A 89 1.07 20.09 -0.57
C LYS A 89 2.34 20.44 -1.35
N GLU A 90 2.65 21.73 -1.48
CA GLU A 90 3.78 22.25 -2.25
C GLU A 90 5.11 21.80 -1.66
N ALA A 91 5.27 21.90 -0.34
CA ALA A 91 6.49 21.47 0.35
C ALA A 91 6.70 19.95 0.24
N ILE A 92 5.64 19.16 0.49
CA ILE A 92 5.72 17.70 0.44
C ILE A 92 5.93 17.21 -1.00
N TYR A 93 5.20 17.75 -1.97
CA TYR A 93 5.33 17.34 -3.37
C TYR A 93 6.69 17.76 -3.92
N GLY A 94 7.16 18.97 -3.61
CA GLY A 94 8.47 19.46 -3.99
C GLY A 94 9.60 18.59 -3.44
N ALA A 95 9.52 18.20 -2.15
CA ALA A 95 10.52 17.32 -1.54
C ALA A 95 10.52 15.90 -2.16
N LEU A 96 9.34 15.34 -2.44
CA LEU A 96 9.22 14.03 -3.08
C LEU A 96 9.71 14.06 -4.54
N ASP A 97 9.38 15.10 -5.30
CA ASP A 97 9.86 15.28 -6.68
C ASP A 97 11.37 15.48 -6.72
N ALA A 98 11.91 16.31 -5.83
CA ALA A 98 13.36 16.50 -5.70
C ALA A 98 14.06 15.19 -5.33
N TRP A 99 13.48 14.37 -4.44
CA TRP A 99 14.07 13.11 -4.04
C TRP A 99 14.08 12.07 -5.17
N VAL A 100 12.95 11.91 -5.89
CA VAL A 100 12.86 10.97 -7.01
C VAL A 100 13.76 11.35 -8.18
N ALA A 101 14.09 12.63 -8.37
CA ALA A 101 15.03 13.06 -9.40
C ALA A 101 16.43 12.40 -9.29
N TRP A 102 16.81 11.92 -8.11
CA TRP A 102 18.09 11.23 -7.86
C TRP A 102 17.98 9.69 -7.87
N GLU A 103 16.79 9.13 -8.07
CA GLU A 103 16.56 7.68 -8.02
C GLU A 103 16.47 7.08 -9.43
N GLN A 104 17.24 6.01 -9.66
CA GLN A 104 17.27 5.33 -10.96
C GLN A 104 15.95 4.62 -11.30
N ASN A 105 15.26 4.10 -10.29
CA ASN A 105 13.97 3.43 -10.40
C ASN A 105 13.01 4.06 -9.42
N PHE A 106 11.71 4.09 -9.76
CA PHE A 106 10.72 4.68 -8.86
C PHE A 106 10.71 3.94 -7.49
N PRO A 107 10.92 4.66 -6.38
CA PRO A 107 11.24 4.05 -5.09
C PRO A 107 10.00 3.57 -4.29
N ILE A 108 9.13 2.75 -4.90
CA ILE A 108 7.86 2.28 -4.30
C ILE A 108 8.06 1.63 -2.92
N ALA A 109 9.08 0.79 -2.78
CA ALA A 109 9.32 0.05 -1.53
C ALA A 109 9.70 0.98 -0.37
N SER A 110 10.50 2.01 -0.64
CA SER A 110 10.86 3.02 0.36
C SER A 110 9.66 3.88 0.75
N LEU A 111 8.86 4.32 -0.23
CA LEU A 111 7.64 5.08 0.03
C LEU A 111 6.62 4.29 0.86
N LYS A 112 6.43 2.99 0.59
CA LYS A 112 5.58 2.12 1.42
C LYS A 112 6.03 2.03 2.87
N ARG A 113 7.35 2.00 3.12
CA ARG A 113 7.91 2.01 4.48
C ARG A 113 7.68 3.34 5.17
N ILE A 114 7.90 4.45 4.46
CA ILE A 114 7.64 5.81 4.96
C ILE A 114 6.17 5.96 5.35
N LEU A 115 5.24 5.58 4.46
CA LEU A 115 3.81 5.61 4.74
C LEU A 115 3.47 4.80 6.00
N THR A 116 4.06 3.61 6.17
CA THR A 116 3.84 2.78 7.36
C THR A 116 4.30 3.48 8.65
N VAL A 117 5.37 4.28 8.60
CA VAL A 117 5.84 5.05 9.76
C VAL A 117 4.93 6.25 10.01
N LEU A 118 4.61 7.03 8.98
CA LEU A 118 3.70 8.19 9.07
C LEU A 118 2.32 7.79 9.63
N GLU A 119 1.78 6.63 9.26
CA GLU A 119 0.54 6.10 9.83
C GLU A 119 0.64 5.77 11.31
N LYS A 120 1.76 5.19 11.75
CA LYS A 120 2.00 4.89 13.17
C LYS A 120 2.11 6.17 14.00
N GLU A 121 2.68 7.22 13.42
CA GLU A 121 2.80 8.55 14.01
C GLU A 121 1.54 9.41 13.80
N GLN A 122 0.48 8.83 13.23
CA GLN A 122 -0.81 9.48 12.98
C GLN A 122 -0.71 10.76 12.15
N GLN A 123 0.30 10.86 11.29
CA GLN A 123 0.49 11.96 10.33
C GLN A 123 -0.45 11.80 9.13
N TRP A 124 -1.77 11.68 9.38
CA TRP A 124 -2.77 11.30 8.38
C TRP A 124 -2.80 12.25 7.18
N HIS A 125 -2.69 13.55 7.42
CA HIS A 125 -2.66 14.54 6.36
C HIS A 125 -1.46 14.32 5.42
N ARG A 126 -0.25 14.14 5.97
CA ARG A 126 0.95 13.77 5.19
C ARG A 126 0.79 12.44 4.46
N VAL A 127 0.19 11.41 5.09
CA VAL A 127 -0.10 10.12 4.44
C VAL A 127 -0.97 10.33 3.20
N VAL A 128 -2.04 11.14 3.31
CA VAL A 128 -2.89 11.50 2.17
C VAL A 128 -2.08 12.19 1.08
N GLN A 129 -1.26 13.17 1.44
CA GLN A 129 -0.45 13.92 0.48
C GLN A 129 0.54 13.02 -0.27
N VAL A 130 1.30 12.16 0.45
CA VAL A 130 2.27 11.23 -0.14
C VAL A 130 1.57 10.23 -1.07
N ILE A 131 0.44 9.64 -0.66
CA ILE A 131 -0.28 8.69 -1.52
C ILE A 131 -0.83 9.39 -2.77
N LYS A 132 -1.44 10.57 -2.64
CA LYS A 132 -1.92 11.33 -3.80
C LYS A 132 -0.80 11.72 -4.75
N TRP A 133 0.36 12.12 -4.21
CA TRP A 133 1.54 12.39 -5.02
C TRP A 133 1.97 11.12 -5.79
N MET A 134 2.06 9.96 -5.12
CA MET A 134 2.37 8.69 -5.78
C MET A 134 1.40 8.40 -6.93
N LEU A 135 0.08 8.55 -6.69
CA LEU A 135 -0.94 8.33 -7.70
C LEU A 135 -0.83 9.31 -8.87
N SER A 136 -0.44 10.57 -8.63
CA SER A 136 -0.22 11.58 -9.68
C SER A 136 0.95 11.22 -10.61
N LYS A 137 1.90 10.42 -10.13
CA LYS A 137 3.02 9.88 -10.93
C LYS A 137 2.67 8.54 -11.60
N GLY A 138 1.41 8.10 -11.50
CA GLY A 138 0.96 6.79 -12.00
C GLY A 138 1.47 5.60 -11.17
N GLN A 139 1.89 5.84 -9.93
CA GLN A 139 2.49 4.82 -9.05
C GLN A 139 1.55 4.45 -7.92
N GLY A 140 1.63 3.20 -7.46
CA GLY A 140 0.78 2.73 -6.35
C GLY A 140 -0.70 2.53 -6.73
N THR A 141 -1.02 2.29 -8.00
CA THR A 141 -2.38 1.97 -8.48
C THR A 141 -2.78 0.54 -8.10
N THR A 142 -2.86 0.26 -6.81
CA THR A 142 -3.20 -1.06 -6.25
C THR A 142 -4.32 -0.93 -5.22
N MET A 143 -5.15 -1.97 -5.07
CA MET A 143 -6.24 -1.99 -4.08
C MET A 143 -5.74 -1.75 -2.65
N GLY A 144 -4.51 -2.19 -2.33
CA GLY A 144 -3.89 -1.94 -1.03
C GLY A 144 -3.64 -0.45 -0.79
N THR A 145 -3.01 0.24 -1.74
CA THR A 145 -2.76 1.69 -1.66
C THR A 145 -4.07 2.49 -1.68
N TYR A 146 -5.07 2.04 -2.43
CA TYR A 146 -6.41 2.66 -2.43
C TYR A 146 -7.09 2.55 -1.07
N GLY A 147 -7.05 1.38 -0.43
CA GLY A 147 -7.55 1.21 0.94
C GLY A 147 -6.79 2.04 1.96
N GLN A 148 -5.47 2.15 1.78
CA GLN A 148 -4.63 3.00 2.61
C GLN A 148 -5.05 4.48 2.49
N LEU A 149 -5.31 4.97 1.28
CA LEU A 149 -5.80 6.33 1.03
C LEU A 149 -7.17 6.57 1.67
N ILE A 150 -8.12 5.64 1.51
CA ILE A 150 -9.45 5.74 2.13
C ILE A 150 -9.35 5.84 3.65
N ARG A 151 -8.52 4.97 4.26
CA ARG A 151 -8.28 5.01 5.70
C ARG A 151 -7.68 6.34 6.13
N ALA A 152 -6.68 6.83 5.40
CA ALA A 152 -6.02 8.09 5.73
C ALA A 152 -6.98 9.28 5.60
N LEU A 153 -7.80 9.35 4.55
CA LEU A 153 -8.81 10.39 4.36
C LEU A 153 -9.88 10.37 5.46
N ASP A 154 -10.32 9.19 5.87
CA ASP A 154 -11.25 9.05 6.99
C ASP A 154 -10.65 9.53 8.31
N MET A 155 -9.40 9.18 8.61
CA MET A 155 -8.70 9.65 9.81
C MET A 155 -8.33 11.13 9.75
N ASP A 156 -8.20 11.71 8.55
CA ASP A 156 -8.00 13.13 8.27
C ASP A 156 -9.33 13.91 8.20
N HIS A 157 -10.45 13.30 8.65
CA HIS A 157 -11.79 13.90 8.66
C HIS A 157 -12.34 14.35 7.29
N ARG A 158 -11.88 13.72 6.21
CA ARG A 158 -12.24 14.03 4.82
C ARG A 158 -13.03 12.90 4.19
N VAL A 159 -14.04 12.42 4.90
CA VAL A 159 -14.82 11.24 4.48
C VAL A 159 -15.54 11.45 3.13
N GLY A 160 -16.00 12.65 2.81
CA GLY A 160 -16.62 12.94 1.52
C GLY A 160 -15.66 12.72 0.34
N GLU A 161 -14.37 13.02 0.53
CA GLU A 161 -13.35 12.71 -0.46
C GLU A 161 -13.10 11.20 -0.56
N ALA A 162 -13.09 10.49 0.58
CA ALA A 162 -12.95 9.03 0.60
C ALA A 162 -14.11 8.35 -0.15
N HIS A 163 -15.34 8.82 0.06
CA HIS A 163 -16.54 8.36 -0.64
C HIS A 163 -16.44 8.60 -2.16
N LYS A 164 -16.14 9.83 -2.59
CA LYS A 164 -15.97 10.15 -4.02
C LYS A 164 -14.87 9.30 -4.66
N PHE A 165 -13.76 9.08 -3.95
CA PHE A 165 -12.69 8.21 -4.42
C PHE A 165 -13.14 6.75 -4.56
N TRP A 166 -13.88 6.24 -3.56
CA TRP A 166 -14.46 4.90 -3.59
C TRP A 166 -15.34 4.73 -4.84
N GLU A 167 -16.31 5.60 -5.06
CA GLU A 167 -17.22 5.51 -6.20
C GLU A 167 -16.48 5.52 -7.54
N MET A 168 -15.49 6.41 -7.68
CA MET A 168 -14.77 6.58 -8.94
C MET A 168 -13.77 5.45 -9.25
N LYS A 169 -13.11 4.88 -8.23
CA LYS A 169 -11.95 3.98 -8.44
C LYS A 169 -12.18 2.53 -8.03
N ILE A 170 -13.19 2.25 -7.21
CA ILE A 170 -13.36 0.94 -6.57
C ILE A 170 -14.80 0.43 -6.74
N GLY A 171 -15.78 1.25 -6.37
CA GLY A 171 -17.19 0.89 -6.24
C GLY A 171 -17.90 0.54 -7.55
N THR A 172 -17.29 0.79 -8.70
CA THR A 172 -17.87 0.49 -10.02
C THR A 172 -18.03 -1.01 -10.28
N ASP A 173 -17.18 -1.85 -9.70
CA ASP A 173 -17.27 -3.31 -9.84
C ASP A 173 -17.13 -4.00 -8.48
N LEU A 174 -18.21 -3.98 -7.70
CA LEU A 174 -18.25 -4.61 -6.38
C LEU A 174 -18.03 -6.13 -6.43
N HIS A 175 -18.17 -6.81 -7.58
CA HIS A 175 -17.91 -8.24 -7.67
C HIS A 175 -16.41 -8.54 -7.47
N SER A 176 -15.53 -7.69 -8.01
CA SER A 176 -14.07 -7.90 -7.99
C SER A 176 -13.36 -7.28 -6.77
N VAL A 177 -14.04 -6.44 -5.98
CA VAL A 177 -13.42 -5.75 -4.84
C VAL A 177 -13.13 -6.71 -3.68
N PRO A 178 -11.88 -6.77 -3.17
CA PRO A 178 -11.55 -7.60 -2.00
C PRO A 178 -12.42 -7.27 -0.79
N TRP A 179 -12.89 -8.29 -0.05
CA TRP A 179 -13.78 -8.11 1.10
C TRP A 179 -13.18 -7.20 2.18
N GLN A 180 -11.86 -7.23 2.39
CA GLN A 180 -11.16 -6.35 3.34
C GLN A 180 -11.42 -4.87 3.03
N LEU A 181 -11.52 -4.51 1.75
CA LEU A 181 -11.74 -3.15 1.31
C LEU A 181 -13.20 -2.73 1.46
N CYS A 182 -14.14 -3.65 1.19
CA CYS A 182 -15.56 -3.45 1.52
C CYS A 182 -15.78 -3.29 3.03
N HIS A 183 -15.12 -4.10 3.86
CA HIS A 183 -15.19 -3.98 5.33
C HIS A 183 -14.67 -2.63 5.81
N LEU A 184 -13.56 -2.15 5.22
CA LEU A 184 -13.03 -0.82 5.47
C LEU A 184 -14.10 0.23 5.16
N MET A 185 -14.68 0.21 3.96
CA MET A 185 -15.64 1.24 3.56
C MET A 185 -16.92 1.22 4.41
N ILE A 186 -17.46 0.04 4.72
CA ILE A 186 -18.60 -0.10 5.66
C ILE A 186 -18.24 0.52 7.03
N SER A 187 -17.02 0.32 7.51
CA SER A 187 -16.57 0.88 8.79
C SER A 187 -16.31 2.39 8.75
N VAL A 188 -15.90 2.92 7.60
CA VAL A 188 -15.77 4.36 7.35
C VAL A 188 -17.16 5.00 7.36
N TYR A 189 -18.10 4.47 6.57
CA TYR A 189 -19.46 5.00 6.53
C TYR A 189 -20.16 4.95 7.90
N TYR A 190 -20.02 3.84 8.61
CA TYR A 190 -20.64 3.68 9.94
C TYR A 190 -20.14 4.72 10.94
N ARG A 191 -18.82 4.92 11.03
CA ARG A 191 -18.23 5.87 12.00
C ARG A 191 -18.55 7.33 11.70
N ASN A 192 -18.76 7.66 10.43
CA ASN A 192 -19.06 9.02 9.99
C ASN A 192 -20.56 9.27 9.77
N ASN A 193 -21.43 8.38 10.26
CA ASN A 193 -22.89 8.46 10.12
C ASN A 193 -23.39 8.59 8.66
N MET A 194 -22.65 8.04 7.69
CA MET A 194 -23.06 7.96 6.28
C MET A 194 -23.88 6.69 6.06
N LEU A 195 -25.03 6.62 6.73
CA LEU A 195 -25.78 5.36 6.85
C LEU A 195 -26.37 4.93 5.52
N GLU A 196 -26.87 5.86 4.70
CA GLU A 196 -27.46 5.57 3.39
C GLU A 196 -26.45 4.89 2.45
N ASP A 197 -25.24 5.44 2.38
CA ASP A 197 -24.14 4.86 1.59
C ASP A 197 -23.70 3.49 2.11
N LEU A 198 -23.71 3.31 3.44
CA LEU A 198 -23.44 2.02 4.07
C LEU A 198 -24.45 0.98 3.59
N VAL A 199 -25.73 1.30 3.68
CA VAL A 199 -26.80 0.38 3.30
C VAL A 199 -26.78 0.11 1.80
N GLY A 200 -26.55 1.14 0.99
CA GLY A 200 -26.40 1.04 -0.46
C GLY A 200 -25.26 0.12 -0.85
N LEU A 201 -24.08 0.29 -0.23
CA LEU A 201 -22.94 -0.58 -0.43
C LEU A 201 -23.27 -2.03 -0.06
N PHE A 202 -23.92 -2.26 1.09
CA PHE A 202 -24.28 -3.61 1.52
C PHE A 202 -25.27 -4.28 0.56
N LYS A 203 -26.31 -3.57 0.12
CA LYS A 203 -27.26 -4.07 -0.88
C LYS A 203 -26.57 -4.41 -2.20
N GLY A 204 -25.64 -3.56 -2.66
CA GLY A 204 -24.82 -3.82 -3.84
C GLY A 204 -24.00 -5.10 -3.69
N LEU A 205 -23.42 -5.36 -2.52
CA LEU A 205 -22.68 -6.59 -2.24
C LEU A 205 -23.60 -7.82 -2.19
N GLU A 206 -24.77 -7.72 -1.56
CA GLU A 206 -25.78 -8.78 -1.54
C GLU A 206 -26.29 -9.13 -2.95
N ALA A 207 -26.41 -8.15 -3.84
CA ALA A 207 -26.85 -8.36 -5.23
C ALA A 207 -25.86 -9.20 -6.07
N TYR A 208 -24.59 -9.27 -5.65
CA TYR A 208 -23.58 -10.17 -6.23
C TYR A 208 -23.43 -11.47 -5.43
N ASP A 209 -24.40 -11.83 -4.60
CA ASP A 209 -24.40 -12.99 -3.70
C ASP A 209 -23.16 -13.06 -2.79
N ARG A 210 -22.52 -11.92 -2.53
CA ARG A 210 -21.32 -11.86 -1.69
C ARG A 210 -21.74 -11.98 -0.24
N LYS A 211 -21.38 -13.11 0.38
CA LYS A 211 -21.65 -13.36 1.80
C LYS A 211 -20.60 -12.64 2.67
N PRO A 212 -21.02 -11.77 3.61
CA PRO A 212 -20.15 -11.24 4.65
C PRO A 212 -19.58 -12.37 5.50
N ARG A 213 -18.31 -12.23 5.92
CA ARG A 213 -17.62 -13.25 6.74
C ARG A 213 -17.57 -12.90 8.22
N ASP A 214 -17.94 -11.68 8.57
CA ASP A 214 -17.70 -11.11 9.90
C ASP A 214 -19.01 -10.58 10.51
N LYS A 215 -19.37 -11.09 11.69
CA LYS A 215 -20.54 -10.66 12.46
C LYS A 215 -20.52 -9.18 12.83
N THR A 216 -19.33 -8.57 12.93
CA THR A 216 -19.21 -7.13 13.21
C THR A 216 -19.74 -6.27 12.06
N ILE A 217 -19.60 -6.73 10.82
CA ILE A 217 -20.14 -6.07 9.63
C ILE A 217 -21.66 -6.14 9.62
N ILE A 218 -22.22 -7.33 9.87
CA ILE A 218 -23.67 -7.52 9.95
C ILE A 218 -24.28 -6.63 11.03
N ARG A 219 -23.66 -6.54 12.21
CA ARG A 219 -24.12 -5.66 13.28
C ARG A 219 -24.09 -4.18 12.91
N LYS A 220 -23.04 -3.70 12.23
CA LYS A 220 -23.00 -2.31 11.72
C LYS A 220 -24.12 -2.03 10.72
N VAL A 221 -24.38 -2.98 9.81
CA VAL A 221 -25.45 -2.88 8.82
C VAL A 221 -26.83 -2.89 9.48
N ALA A 222 -27.06 -3.80 10.42
CA ALA A 222 -28.30 -3.88 11.19
C ALA A 222 -28.57 -2.58 11.97
N ASN A 223 -27.54 -2.04 12.63
CA ASN A 223 -27.63 -0.74 13.31
C ASN A 223 -27.91 0.40 12.33
N ALA A 224 -27.29 0.41 11.14
CA ALA A 224 -27.56 1.42 10.13
C ALA A 224 -29.02 1.37 9.64
N TYR A 225 -29.57 0.18 9.41
CA TYR A 225 -30.99 0.00 9.11
C TYR A 225 -31.88 0.54 10.25
N GLU A 226 -31.55 0.23 11.50
CA GLU A 226 -32.29 0.72 12.67
C GLU A 226 -32.30 2.25 12.75
N MET A 227 -31.13 2.88 12.62
CA MET A 227 -30.97 4.32 12.68
C MET A 227 -31.68 5.05 11.53
N LEU A 228 -31.85 4.37 10.38
CA LEU A 228 -32.65 4.87 9.26
C LEU A 228 -34.16 4.54 9.38
N GLY A 229 -34.60 3.90 10.48
CA GLY A 229 -36.00 3.51 10.69
C GLY A 229 -36.45 2.29 9.90
N LEU A 230 -35.53 1.56 9.26
CA LEU A 230 -35.79 0.41 8.40
C LEU A 230 -35.77 -0.91 9.19
N LEU A 231 -36.64 -1.03 10.20
CA LEU A 231 -36.66 -2.16 11.14
C LEU A 231 -36.88 -3.53 10.46
N LYS A 232 -37.72 -3.59 9.43
CA LYS A 232 -37.95 -4.84 8.66
C LYS A 232 -36.68 -5.35 7.99
N GLU A 233 -35.85 -4.45 7.46
CA GLU A 233 -34.59 -4.81 6.81
C GLU A 233 -33.53 -5.23 7.83
N LYS A 234 -33.51 -4.59 9.01
CA LYS A 234 -32.68 -5.02 10.14
C LYS A 234 -32.97 -6.48 10.49
N GLU A 235 -34.23 -6.82 10.71
CA GLU A 235 -34.66 -8.19 11.05
C GLU A 235 -34.28 -9.18 9.94
N ARG A 236 -34.59 -8.86 8.67
CA ARG A 236 -34.21 -9.66 7.49
C ARG A 236 -32.71 -10.00 7.48
N VAL A 237 -31.87 -9.00 7.70
CA VAL A 237 -30.41 -9.17 7.66
C VAL A 237 -29.90 -9.99 8.85
N LEU A 238 -30.42 -9.75 10.05
CA LEU A 238 -30.03 -10.53 11.23
C LEU A 238 -30.43 -12.00 11.12
N GLU A 239 -31.62 -12.28 10.59
CA GLU A 239 -32.10 -13.64 10.39
C GLU A 239 -31.28 -14.38 9.32
N LYS A 240 -31.08 -13.74 8.14
CA LYS A 240 -30.31 -14.31 7.02
C LYS A 240 -28.88 -14.68 7.40
N TYR A 241 -28.25 -13.89 8.26
CA TYR A 241 -26.86 -14.09 8.69
C TYR A 241 -26.72 -14.59 10.14
N SER A 242 -27.80 -15.15 10.71
CA SER A 242 -27.83 -15.70 12.08
C SER A 242 -26.71 -16.70 12.37
N HIS A 243 -26.35 -17.54 11.39
CA HIS A 243 -25.24 -18.51 11.49
C HIS A 243 -23.90 -17.90 11.90
N LEU A 244 -23.63 -16.63 11.56
CA LEU A 244 -22.38 -15.93 11.95
C LEU A 244 -22.34 -15.59 13.45
N PHE A 245 -23.47 -15.66 14.14
CA PHE A 245 -23.59 -15.40 15.58
C PHE A 245 -23.57 -16.69 16.42
N THR A 246 -23.84 -17.84 15.81
CA THR A 246 -23.90 -19.14 16.51
C THR A 246 -22.53 -19.82 16.63
N GLU A 247 -21.55 -19.48 15.78
CA GLU A 247 -20.20 -20.03 15.88
C GLU A 247 -19.38 -19.35 17.00
N GLU A 248 -19.57 -19.82 18.23
CA GLU A 248 -18.60 -19.66 19.32
C GLU A 248 -17.76 -20.94 19.47
N GLY A 249 -16.63 -20.99 18.76
CA GLY A 249 -15.62 -22.04 18.95
C GLY A 249 -14.40 -21.83 18.04
N PRO A 250 -13.15 -21.99 18.53
CA PRO A 250 -11.96 -21.66 17.76
C PRO A 250 -11.75 -22.69 16.66
N THR A 251 -11.92 -22.30 15.40
CA THR A 251 -11.33 -23.07 14.30
C THR A 251 -9.82 -22.95 14.43
N LYS A 252 -9.23 -23.99 15.02
CA LYS A 252 -7.79 -24.23 15.13
C LYS A 252 -7.10 -23.78 13.85
N LYS A 253 -6.16 -22.84 13.97
CA LYS A 253 -5.09 -22.68 12.99
C LYS A 253 -4.51 -24.07 12.75
N HIS A 254 -4.64 -24.61 11.55
CA HIS A 254 -3.72 -25.64 11.08
C HIS A 254 -2.34 -24.98 10.94
N SER A 255 -1.64 -24.86 12.06
CA SER A 255 -0.19 -24.70 12.09
C SER A 255 0.41 -25.99 11.55
N ARG A 256 0.58 -26.06 10.23
CA ARG A 256 1.35 -27.13 9.60
C ARG A 256 2.84 -26.86 9.84
N ASN A 257 3.37 -27.68 10.73
CA ASN A 257 4.72 -28.24 10.76
C ASN A 257 5.81 -27.44 11.48
N SER A 258 5.90 -27.67 12.80
CA SER A 258 7.21 -27.87 13.42
C SER A 258 7.86 -29.10 12.80
N ARG A 259 9.03 -28.93 12.18
CA ARG A 259 9.95 -30.05 11.92
C ARG A 259 10.65 -30.35 13.23
N GLU A 260 10.03 -31.21 14.03
CA GLU A 260 10.69 -31.86 15.15
C GLU A 260 11.62 -32.93 14.56
N SER A 261 12.92 -32.66 14.64
CA SER A 261 13.99 -33.54 14.22
C SER A 261 13.98 -34.81 15.07
N LYS A 262 13.35 -35.87 14.56
CA LYS A 262 13.54 -37.22 15.08
C LYS A 262 14.96 -37.68 14.71
N LYS A 263 15.78 -37.84 15.73
CA LYS A 263 17.04 -38.60 15.71
C LYS A 263 16.72 -40.04 15.28
N THR A 264 17.41 -40.51 14.25
CA THR A 264 17.49 -41.95 13.92
C THR A 264 18.86 -42.45 14.38
N PRO A 265 18.97 -43.61 15.06
CA PRO A 265 20.24 -44.13 15.53
C PRO A 265 21.01 -44.81 14.39
N LEU A 266 22.33 -44.58 14.33
CA LEU A 266 23.26 -45.37 13.52
C LEU A 266 24.11 -46.22 14.48
N LEU A 267 23.84 -47.53 14.53
CA LEU A 267 24.84 -48.58 14.77
C LEU A 267 25.27 -49.02 13.36
N THR A 268 26.52 -49.32 13.01
CA THR A 268 27.62 -50.10 13.61
C THR A 268 28.87 -49.67 12.78
N GLU A 269 30.14 -49.73 13.16
CA GLU A 269 30.93 -50.80 13.77
C GLU A 269 32.40 -50.32 13.89
N LYS A 270 33.17 -51.04 14.73
CA LYS A 270 34.63 -51.14 14.86
C LYS A 270 35.36 -50.14 15.76
N GLY A 271 35.83 -50.67 16.88
CA GLY A 271 37.24 -50.53 17.22
C GLY A 271 37.61 -50.65 18.70
N GLN A 272 37.95 -51.88 19.11
CA GLN A 272 38.94 -52.23 20.14
C GLN A 272 38.58 -52.06 21.63
N HIS A 273 38.17 -53.22 22.19
CA HIS A 273 38.44 -53.64 23.57
C HIS A 273 39.93 -53.57 23.91
N LYS A 274 40.25 -53.03 25.09
CA LYS A 274 41.39 -53.49 25.91
C LYS A 274 41.21 -53.03 27.37
N GLU A 275 40.76 -53.93 28.23
CA GLU A 275 41.39 -54.21 29.53
C GLU A 275 40.69 -55.39 30.21
N SER A 276 41.47 -56.46 30.32
CA SER A 276 41.20 -57.72 31.00
C SER A 276 41.62 -57.60 32.46
N GLY A 277 40.71 -57.92 33.38
CA GLY A 277 41.03 -58.29 34.75
C GLY A 277 41.06 -59.81 34.89
N GLU A 278 42.17 -60.32 35.41
CA GLU A 278 42.43 -61.71 35.80
C GLU A 278 41.47 -62.22 36.89
N SER A 279 41.13 -63.53 36.85
CA SER A 279 41.70 -64.52 37.79
C SER A 279 40.83 -65.79 37.93
N SER A 280 41.53 -66.93 38.09
CA SER A 280 41.11 -68.24 38.62
C SER A 280 40.40 -69.16 37.63
N SER A 281 40.74 -70.44 37.43
CA SER A 281 41.61 -71.42 38.11
C SER A 281 41.71 -72.64 37.16
N GLU A 282 42.90 -73.16 36.83
CA GLU A 282 43.49 -74.41 37.38
C GLU A 282 42.51 -75.59 37.53
N GLU A 283 42.69 -76.64 36.72
CA GLU A 283 42.95 -78.02 37.17
C GLU A 283 43.43 -78.90 35.99
N GLU A 284 44.14 -79.97 36.35
CA GLU A 284 45.06 -80.85 35.59
C GLU A 284 44.58 -81.48 34.27
#